data_AF-A0A914DQQ7-F1
#
_entry.id   AF-A0A914DQQ7-F1
#
_cell.length_a   1.000
_cell.length_b   1.000
_cell.length_c   1.000
_cell.angle_alpha   90.00
_cell.angle_beta   90.00
_cell.angle_gamma   90.00
#
_symmetry.space_group_name_H-M   'P 1'
#
loop_
_entity.id
_entity.type
_entity.pdbx_description
1 polymer ?
#
loop_
_entity_poly.entity_id
_entity_poly.type
_entity_poly.pdbx_seq_one_letter_code
_entity_poly.pdbx_strand_id
1 'polypeptide(L)' 'MDWINIHLDQPYVGKYVDDYKHRATFTYNPTRDILIEHHVNLEKPSDGQDTYSYSVKGSQMVLKLEYNGVVATRYFKKIA' A
#
# COMPACT_ATOMS: atom_id res chain seq x y z
N MET A 1 -7.78 -9.45 -17.14
CA MET A 1 -6.85 -8.68 -16.30
C MET A 1 -6.08 -9.71 -15.51
N ASP A 2 -4.84 -9.96 -15.89
CA ASP A 2 -4.00 -10.92 -15.17
C ASP A 2 -3.63 -10.28 -13.84
N TRP A 3 -4.10 -10.88 -12.75
CA TRP A 3 -3.79 -10.42 -11.41
C TRP A 3 -2.34 -10.78 -11.11
N ILE A 4 -1.56 -9.80 -10.66
CA ILE A 4 -0.22 -10.06 -10.16
C ILE A 4 -0.36 -10.85 -8.86
N ASN A 5 0.24 -12.04 -8.79
CA ASN A 5 0.29 -12.81 -7.56
C ASN A 5 1.31 -12.17 -6.62
N ILE A 6 0.79 -11.52 -5.58
CA ILE A 6 1.59 -10.95 -4.49
C ILE A 6 1.37 -11.82 -3.25
N HIS A 7 2.46 -12.15 -2.57
CA HIS A 7 2.42 -12.89 -1.31
C HIS A 7 2.67 -11.93 -0.14
N LEU A 8 1.92 -12.13 0.95
CA LEU A 8 2.16 -11.38 2.17
C LEU A 8 3.58 -11.62 2.68
N ASP A 9 4.17 -10.57 3.25
CA ASP A 9 5.52 -10.54 3.82
C ASP A 9 6.65 -10.87 2.83
N GLN A 10 6.34 -10.90 1.53
CA GLN A 10 7.32 -11.05 0.46
C GLN A 10 7.41 -9.77 -0.38
N PRO A 11 8.64 -9.32 -0.72
CA PRO A 11 8.81 -8.14 -1.57
C PRO A 11 8.37 -8.44 -2.99
N TYR A 12 7.52 -7.60 -3.53
CA TYR A 12 7.18 -7.53 -4.95
C TYR A 12 7.92 -6.34 -5.59
N VAL A 13 8.44 -6.50 -6.80
CA VAL A 13 9.03 -5.42 -7.60
C VAL A 13 8.21 -5.22 -8.86
N GLY A 14 7.71 -4.01 -9.05
CA GLY A 14 6.81 -3.68 -10.15
C GLY A 14 6.86 -2.22 -10.56
N LYS A 15 6.24 -1.92 -11.69
CA LYS A 15 6.04 -0.55 -12.15
C LYS A 15 4.78 0.03 -11.50
N TYR A 16 4.90 1.21 -10.90
CA TYR A 16 3.82 1.89 -10.19
C TYR A 16 3.18 3.01 -11.04
N VAL A 17 2.17 3.68 -10.48
CA VAL A 17 1.37 4.71 -11.18
C VAL A 17 2.15 5.97 -11.55
N ASP A 18 3.31 6.17 -10.94
CA ASP A 18 4.26 7.26 -11.20
C ASP A 18 5.33 6.89 -12.24
N ASP A 19 5.12 5.77 -12.94
CA ASP A 19 6.00 5.19 -13.95
C ASP A 19 7.38 4.68 -13.45
N TYR A 20 7.68 4.81 -12.16
CA TYR A 20 8.92 4.29 -11.58
C TYR A 20 8.80 2.83 -11.14
N LYS A 21 9.94 2.16 -11.01
CA LYS A 21 10.01 0.83 -10.36
C LYS A 21 10.02 0.98 -8.84
N HIS A 22 9.08 0.31 -8.19
CA HIS A 22 8.98 0.27 -6.74
C HIS A 22 9.19 -1.16 -6.25
N ARG A 23 9.76 -1.28 -5.05
CA ARG A 23 9.68 -2.49 -4.25
C ARG A 23 8.63 -2.28 -3.17
N ALA A 24 7.64 -3.15 -3.11
CA ALA A 24 6.60 -3.11 -2.10
C ALA A 24 6.49 -4.41 -1.33
N THR A 25 6.21 -4.31 -0.03
CA THR A 25 5.92 -5.44 0.84
C THR A 25 4.59 -5.20 1.54
N PHE A 26 3.71 -6.20 1.52
CA PHE A 26 2.40 -6.15 2.15
C PHE A 26 2.40 -7.04 3.40
N THR A 27 2.13 -6.45 4.56
CA THR A 27 2.10 -7.15 5.85
C THR A 27 0.74 -6.99 6.50
N TYR A 28 0.12 -8.09 6.90
CA TYR A 28 -1.17 -8.07 7.58
C TYR A 28 -1.00 -8.13 9.10
N ASN A 29 -1.59 -7.19 9.81
CA ASN A 29 -1.62 -7.18 11.28
C ASN A 29 -3.00 -7.66 11.76
N PRO A 30 -3.12 -8.91 12.25
CA PRO A 30 -4.40 -9.48 12.65
C PRO A 30 -4.98 -8.85 13.91
N THR A 31 -4.15 -8.33 14.82
CA THR A 31 -4.60 -7.69 16.06
C THR A 31 -5.32 -6.38 15.80
N ARG A 32 -4.89 -5.65 14.76
CA ARG A 32 -5.45 -4.35 14.38
C ARG A 32 -6.41 -4.42 13.20
N ASP A 33 -6.52 -5.59 12.55
CA ASP A 33 -7.26 -5.80 11.31
C ASP A 33 -6.87 -4.77 10.22
N ILE A 34 -5.56 -4.62 10.01
CA ILE A 34 -5.00 -3.70 9.01
C ILE A 34 -3.99 -4.41 8.11
N LEU A 35 -4.02 -4.09 6.82
CA LEU A 35 -2.96 -4.40 5.88
C LEU A 35 -2.05 -3.18 5.74
N ILE A 36 -0.75 -3.37 5.84
CA ILE A 36 0.25 -2.31 5.71
C ILE A 36 1.05 -2.60 4.44
N GLU A 37 1.15 -1.61 3.56
CA GLU A 37 2.05 -1.62 2.42
C GLU A 37 3.22 -0.68 2.71
N HIS A 38 4.42 -1.24 2.68
CA HIS A 38 5.65 -0.48 2.70
C HIS A 38 6.21 -0.44 1.28
N HIS A 39 6.36 0.75 0.72
CA HIS A 39 6.88 0.89 -0.64
C HIS A 39 8.15 1.75 -0.68
N VAL A 40 9.06 1.44 -1.60
CA VAL A 40 10.32 2.16 -1.81
C VAL A 40 10.50 2.37 -3.30
N ASN A 41 10.64 3.62 -3.73
CA ASN A 41 11.03 3.94 -5.10
C ASN A 41 12.50 3.53 -5.31
N LEU A 42 12.74 2.60 -6.24
CA LEU A 42 14.08 2.05 -6.47
C LEU A 42 14.97 2.99 -7.29
N GLU A 43 14.38 3.95 -7.99
CA GLU A 43 15.08 4.95 -8.80
C GLU A 43 15.37 6.23 -8.01
N LYS A 44 14.62 6.48 -6.95
CA LYS A 44 14.84 7.57 -5.99
C LYS A 44 14.78 7.07 -4.54
N PRO A 45 15.72 6.21 -4.11
CA PRO A 45 15.70 5.64 -2.75
C PRO A 45 15.88 6.70 -1.66
N SER A 46 16.36 7.90 -2.00
CA SER A 46 16.49 9.04 -1.09
C SER A 46 15.16 9.72 -0.77
N ASP A 47 14.11 9.50 -1.56
CA ASP A 47 12.83 10.21 -1.40
C ASP A 47 12.01 9.67 -0.21
N GLY A 48 12.53 8.68 0.53
CA GLY A 48 11.90 8.11 1.70
C GLY A 48 11.02 6.90 1.38
N GLN A 49 10.36 6.39 2.42
CA GLN A 49 9.44 5.26 2.31
C GLN A 49 8.04 5.80 2.61
N ASP A 50 7.08 5.61 1.72
CA ASP A 50 5.69 5.84 2.10
C ASP A 50 5.16 4.59 2.78
N THR A 51 4.32 4.82 3.77
CA THR A 51 3.57 3.75 4.43
C THR A 51 2.10 3.95 4.13
N TYR A 52 1.50 2.95 3.51
CA TYR A 52 0.07 2.92 3.26
C TYR A 52 -0.57 1.90 4.19
N SER A 53 -1.74 2.24 4.73
CA SER A 53 -2.50 1.33 5.58
C SER A 53 -3.93 1.21 5.10
N TYR A 54 -4.38 -0.03 4.97
CA TYR A 54 -5.70 -0.41 4.52
C TYR A 54 -6.45 -1.03 5.70
N SER A 55 -7.68 -0.60 5.92
CA SER A 55 -8.59 -1.17 6.92
C SER A 55 -9.99 -1.28 6.35
N VAL A 56 -10.81 -2.18 6.87
CA VAL A 56 -12.22 -2.28 6.51
C VAL A 56 -13.06 -1.73 7.67
N LYS A 57 -13.95 -0.78 7.37
CA LYS A 57 -14.89 -0.19 8.34
C LYS A 57 -16.30 -0.29 7.79
N GLY A 58 -17.09 -1.22 8.33
CA GLY A 58 -18.42 -1.53 7.80
C GLY A 58 -18.34 -2.02 6.36
N SER A 59 -18.95 -1.28 5.42
CA SER A 59 -18.97 -1.62 3.99
C SER A 59 -17.92 -0.90 3.14
N GLN A 60 -17.01 -0.16 3.78
CA GLN A 60 -15.99 0.64 3.11
C GLN A 60 -14.58 0.15 3.45
N MET A 61 -13.68 0.22 2.46
CA MET A 61 -12.24 0.14 2.70
C MET A 61 -11.70 1.56 2.89
N VAL A 62 -10.88 1.75 3.92
CA VAL A 62 -10.21 3.02 4.23
C VAL A 62 -8.72 2.85 3.99
N LEU A 63 -8.16 3.67 3.12
CA LEU A 63 -6.73 3.79 2.87
C LEU A 63 -6.21 5.06 3.52
N LYS A 64 -5.22 4.95 4.39
CA LYS A 64 -4.45 6.08 4.91
C LYS A 64 -3.06 6.04 4.28
N LEU A 65 -2.67 7.12 3.60
CA LEU A 65 -1.34 7.34 3.05
C LEU A 65 -0.60 8.33 3.94
N GLU A 66 0.65 8.03 4.28
CA GLU A 66 1.50 8.91 5.09
C GLU A 66 2.87 9.07 4.44
N TYR A 67 3.26 10.33 4.21
CA TYR A 67 4.55 10.70 3.63
C TYR A 67 5.04 12.01 4.24
N ASN A 68 6.25 12.02 4.82
CA ASN A 68 6.85 13.19 5.46
C ASN A 68 5.91 13.94 6.43
N GLY A 69 5.12 13.19 7.21
CA GLY A 69 4.15 13.73 8.17
C GLY A 69 2.85 14.25 7.56
N VAL A 70 2.74 14.32 6.24
CA VAL A 70 1.50 14.62 5.53
C VAL A 70 0.66 13.36 5.42
N VAL A 71 -0.60 13.44 5.84
CA VAL A 71 -1.55 12.32 5.84
C VAL A 71 -2.69 12.61 4.87
N ALA A 72 -2.97 11.65 3.99
CA ALA A 72 -4.17 11.63 3.16
C ALA A 72 -5.01 10.39 3.46
N THR A 73 -6.33 10.53 3.44
CA THR A 73 -7.26 9.41 3.66
C THR A 73 -8.20 9.27 2.46
N ARG A 74 -8.34 8.06 1.93
CA ARG A 74 -9.26 7.70 0.85
C ARG A 74 -10.26 6.65 1.32
N TYR A 75 -11.51 6.80 0.91
CA TYR A 75 -12.60 5.88 1.24
C TYR A 75 -13.10 5.21 -0.03
N PHE A 76 -13.11 3.88 -0.04
CA PHE A 76 -13.53 3.07 -1.17
C PHE A 76 -14.81 2.33 -0.82
N LYS A 77 -15.82 2.47 -1.69
CA LYS A 77 -17.04 1.68 -1.61
C LYS A 77 -16.80 0.34 -2.30
N LYS A 78 -17.14 -0.76 -1.65
CA LYS A 78 -17.18 -2.08 -2.30
C LYS A 78 -18.22 -2.05 -3.42
N ILE A 79 -17.79 -2.30 -4.66
CA ILE A 79 -18.69 -2.53 -5.79
C ILE A 79 -19.01 -4.04 -5.80
N ALA A 80 -20.30 -4.36 -5.89
CA ALA A 80 -20.81 -5.72 -5.92
C ALA A 80 -20.60 -6.35 -7.30
#